data_AF-A0A846S1P4-F1
#
_entry.id   AF-A0A846S1P4-F1
#
_cell.length_a   1.000
_cell.length_b   1.000
_cell.length_c   1.000
_cell.angle_alpha   90.00
_cell.angle_beta   90.00
_cell.angle_gamma   90.00
#
_symmetry.space_group_name_H-M   'P 1'
#
loop_
_entity.id
_entity.type
_entity.pdbx_description
1 polymer ?
#
loop_
_entity_poly.entity_id
_entity_poly.type
_entity_poly.pdbx_seq_one_letter_code
_entity_poly.pdbx_strand_id
1 'polypeptide(L)'
;MSASGSDRVPVRQLVVLRRVRDRIDREFDLPLNVEKLAAGVHMSAGHLSRQFRAAYGESPYSYLMTRRIERSMALIRRGDLSITEICFSVGFSSLGTFSTRFSELVGLSPSRYRAGVTEGDHDLPTFIVKNVLRPVRNREVPHDGPQ
;
A
#
# COMPACT_ATOMS: atom_id res chain seq x y z
N MET A 1 -35.30 -0.10 -11.19
CA MET A 1 -34.44 -1.24 -10.81
C MET A 1 -33.39 -1.40 -11.89
N SER A 2 -32.22 -0.80 -11.71
CA SER A 2 -31.11 -0.91 -12.66
C SER A 2 -30.02 -1.74 -12.01
N ALA A 3 -29.82 -2.95 -12.52
CA ALA A 3 -28.76 -3.85 -12.10
C ALA A 3 -27.39 -3.22 -12.42
N SER A 4 -26.57 -3.03 -11.40
CA SER A 4 -25.18 -2.58 -11.52
C SER A 4 -24.37 -3.68 -12.22
N GLY A 5 -24.10 -3.48 -13.50
CA GLY A 5 -23.18 -4.30 -14.26
C GLY A 5 -21.79 -4.27 -13.61
N SER A 6 -21.43 -5.38 -12.97
CA SER A 6 -20.07 -5.87 -12.69
C SER A 6 -18.96 -5.05 -13.36
N ASP A 7 -18.37 -4.08 -12.63
CA ASP A 7 -17.14 -3.38 -13.04
C ASP A 7 -15.92 -4.30 -12.78
N ARG A 8 -15.96 -5.51 -13.36
CA ARG A 8 -14.83 -6.41 -13.40
C ARG A 8 -13.83 -5.80 -14.36
N VAL A 9 -12.76 -5.22 -13.81
CA VAL A 9 -11.63 -4.70 -14.58
C VAL A 9 -11.21 -5.76 -15.61
N PRO A 10 -11.23 -5.46 -16.93
CA PRO A 10 -10.90 -6.44 -17.96
C PRO A 10 -9.51 -7.05 -17.73
N VAL A 11 -9.32 -8.33 -18.03
CA VAL A 11 -8.05 -9.05 -17.78
C VAL A 11 -6.83 -8.32 -18.36
N ARG A 12 -6.95 -7.80 -19.59
CA ARG A 12 -5.90 -6.98 -20.23
C ARG A 12 -5.50 -5.76 -19.39
N GLN A 13 -6.46 -5.15 -18.70
CA GLN A 13 -6.24 -3.98 -17.87
C GLN A 13 -5.65 -4.37 -16.51
N LEU A 14 -6.02 -5.52 -15.95
CA LEU A 14 -5.35 -6.08 -14.77
C LEU A 14 -3.85 -6.32 -15.02
N VAL A 15 -3.47 -6.80 -16.20
CA VAL A 15 -2.04 -6.96 -16.57
C VAL A 15 -1.31 -5.62 -16.53
N VAL A 16 -1.91 -4.55 -17.06
CA VAL A 16 -1.33 -3.20 -17.04
C VAL A 16 -1.21 -2.68 -15.60
N LEU A 17 -2.27 -2.81 -14.80
CA LEU A 17 -2.27 -2.35 -13.41
C LEU A 17 -1.30 -3.15 -12.54
N ARG A 18 -1.10 -4.44 -12.83
CA ARG A 18 -0.06 -5.26 -12.18
C ARG A 18 1.33 -4.74 -12.50
N ARG A 19 1.63 -4.36 -13.74
CA ARG A 19 2.92 -3.73 -14.09
C ARG A 19 3.16 -2.44 -13.30
N VAL A 20 2.13 -1.63 -13.08
CA VAL A 20 2.22 -0.43 -12.23
C VAL A 20 2.57 -0.82 -10.80
N ARG A 21 1.87 -1.80 -10.22
CA ARG A 21 2.16 -2.29 -8.87
C ARG A 21 3.58 -2.83 -8.75
N ASP A 22 3.99 -3.70 -9.68
CA ASP A 22 5.33 -4.29 -9.69
C ASP A 22 6.42 -3.20 -9.85
N ARG A 23 6.13 -2.12 -10.59
CA ARG A 23 7.02 -0.96 -10.67
C ARG A 23 7.13 -0.23 -9.34
N ILE A 24 6.00 0.03 -8.66
CA ILE A 24 6.01 0.62 -7.32
C ILE A 24 6.84 -0.25 -6.36
N ASP A 25 6.66 -1.56 -6.39
CA ASP A 25 7.36 -2.49 -5.48
C ASP A 25 8.88 -2.51 -5.73
N ARG A 26 9.34 -2.26 -6.96
CA ARG A 26 10.76 -2.19 -7.31
C ARG A 26 11.39 -0.81 -7.09
N GLU A 27 10.61 0.26 -7.27
CA GLU A 27 11.10 1.65 -7.34
C GLU A 27 10.53 2.52 -6.20
N PHE A 28 10.15 1.91 -5.06
CA PHE A 28 9.46 2.63 -3.97
C PHE A 28 10.31 3.75 -3.37
N ASP A 29 11.63 3.61 -3.38
CA ASP A 29 12.63 4.53 -2.81
C ASP A 29 12.91 5.74 -3.72
N LEU A 30 12.60 5.65 -5.01
CA LEU A 30 12.77 6.74 -5.95
C LEU A 30 11.70 7.84 -5.76
N PRO A 31 11.93 9.08 -6.22
CA PRO A 31 10.93 10.15 -6.23
C PRO A 31 9.82 9.85 -7.26
N LEU A 32 9.00 8.86 -6.94
CA LEU A 32 7.92 8.32 -7.75
C LEU A 32 6.62 9.05 -7.41
N ASN A 33 5.91 9.50 -8.44
CA ASN A 33 4.59 10.11 -8.33
C ASN A 33 3.62 9.42 -9.29
N VAL A 34 2.33 9.71 -9.10
CA VAL A 34 1.26 9.05 -9.88
C VAL A 34 1.38 9.38 -11.36
N GLU A 35 1.88 10.56 -11.70
CA GLU A 35 2.09 11.04 -13.07
C GLU A 35 3.15 10.19 -13.79
N LYS A 36 4.31 9.93 -13.14
CA LYS A 36 5.37 9.06 -13.68
C LYS A 36 4.90 7.61 -13.86
N LEU A 37 4.06 7.12 -12.95
CA LEU A 37 3.46 5.80 -13.05
C LEU A 37 2.49 5.70 -14.23
N ALA A 38 1.62 6.70 -14.37
CA ALA A 38 0.60 6.76 -15.41
C ALA A 38 1.22 6.93 -16.81
N ALA A 39 2.26 7.74 -16.93
CA ALA A 39 3.05 7.89 -18.16
C ALA A 39 3.63 6.55 -18.63
N GLY A 40 4.12 5.71 -17.71
CA GLY A 40 4.68 4.40 -18.03
C GLY A 40 3.66 3.36 -18.55
N VAL A 41 2.36 3.66 -18.49
CA VAL A 41 1.28 2.79 -19.00
C VAL A 41 0.31 3.53 -19.92
N HIS A 42 0.70 4.71 -20.42
CA HIS A 42 -0.09 5.53 -21.34
C HIS A 42 -1.49 5.87 -20.82
N MET A 43 -1.61 6.18 -19.53
CA MET A 43 -2.85 6.63 -18.90
C MET A 43 -2.70 8.05 -18.35
N SER A 44 -3.82 8.76 -18.19
CA SER A 44 -3.84 9.94 -17.32
C SER A 44 -3.77 9.51 -15.86
N ALA A 45 -3.19 10.35 -14.99
CA ALA A 45 -3.06 10.06 -13.56
C ALA A 45 -4.42 9.78 -12.88
N GLY A 46 -5.46 10.51 -13.27
CA GLY A 46 -6.83 10.30 -12.80
C GLY A 46 -7.43 8.96 -13.24
N HIS A 47 -7.23 8.57 -14.51
CA HIS A 47 -7.68 7.27 -15.00
C HIS A 47 -6.94 6.13 -14.29
N LEU A 48 -5.61 6.22 -14.19
CA LEU A 48 -4.80 5.22 -13.46
C LEU A 48 -5.29 5.08 -12.02
N SER A 49 -5.52 6.19 -11.32
CA SER A 49 -5.95 6.17 -9.93
C SER A 49 -7.29 5.46 -9.73
N ARG A 50 -8.26 5.71 -10.61
CA ARG A 50 -9.56 5.02 -10.56
C ARG A 50 -9.44 3.53 -10.82
N GLN A 51 -8.75 3.15 -11.90
CA GLN A 51 -8.61 1.74 -12.27
C GLN A 51 -7.79 0.94 -11.25
N PHE A 52 -6.71 1.54 -10.73
CA PHE A 52 -5.89 0.92 -9.70
C PHE A 52 -6.68 0.71 -8.40
N ARG A 53 -7.50 1.70 -8.00
CA ARG A 53 -8.40 1.57 -6.84
C ARG A 53 -9.48 0.52 -7.05
N ALA A 54 -10.07 0.43 -8.26
CA ALA A 54 -11.03 -0.61 -8.58
C ALA A 54 -10.41 -2.01 -8.50
N ALA A 55 -9.15 -2.17 -8.91
CA ALA A 55 -8.44 -3.46 -8.90
C ALA A 55 -7.85 -3.85 -7.52
N TYR A 56 -7.31 -2.89 -6.76
CA TYR A 56 -6.53 -3.16 -5.54
C TYR A 56 -7.11 -2.55 -4.26
N GLY A 57 -8.22 -1.80 -4.35
CA GLY A 57 -8.91 -1.21 -3.21
C GLY A 57 -8.31 0.12 -2.70
N GLU A 58 -7.18 0.57 -3.23
CA GLU A 58 -6.53 1.83 -2.85
C GLU A 58 -5.91 2.56 -4.05
N SER A 59 -5.52 3.84 -3.88
CA SER A 59 -4.86 4.58 -4.96
C SER A 59 -3.39 4.19 -5.11
N PRO A 60 -2.75 4.43 -6.28
CA PRO A 60 -1.33 4.16 -6.47
C PRO A 60 -0.44 4.89 -5.45
N TYR A 61 -0.81 6.13 -5.10
CA TYR A 61 -0.09 6.91 -4.08
C TYR A 61 -0.19 6.27 -2.69
N SER A 62 -1.40 5.86 -2.27
CA SER A 62 -1.62 5.17 -1.00
C SER A 62 -0.81 3.87 -0.93
N TYR A 63 -0.82 3.10 -2.00
CA TYR A 63 -0.05 1.87 -2.10
C TYR A 63 1.46 2.14 -1.97
N LEU A 64 1.98 3.12 -2.71
CA LEU A 64 3.39 3.52 -2.61
C LEU A 64 3.77 3.93 -1.17
N MET A 65 2.95 4.75 -0.50
CA MET A 65 3.22 5.15 0.89
C MET A 65 3.25 3.94 1.83
N THR A 66 2.30 3.02 1.66
CA THR A 66 2.25 1.78 2.45
C THR A 66 3.52 0.94 2.25
N ARG A 67 3.96 0.74 1.01
CA ARG A 67 5.19 0.00 0.69
C ARG A 67 6.44 0.64 1.31
N ARG A 68 6.55 1.97 1.28
CA ARG A 68 7.66 2.68 1.93
C ARG A 68 7.66 2.50 3.45
N ILE A 69 6.50 2.54 4.09
CA ILE A 69 6.39 2.31 5.53
C ILE A 69 6.69 0.85 5.89
N GLU A 70 6.19 -0.12 5.14
CA GLU A 70 6.54 -1.53 5.34
C GLU A 70 8.06 -1.76 5.28
N ARG A 71 8.72 -1.14 4.29
CA ARG A 71 10.17 -1.25 4.16
C ARG A 71 10.90 -0.57 5.32
N SER A 72 10.41 0.59 5.77
CA SER A 72 11.02 1.30 6.90
C SER A 72 10.89 0.49 8.20
N MET A 73 9.74 -0.17 8.45
CA MET A 73 9.58 -1.07 9.59
C MET A 73 10.58 -2.23 9.55
N ALA A 74 10.83 -2.82 8.38
CA ALA A 74 11.83 -3.87 8.23
C ALA A 74 13.25 -3.36 8.54
N LEU A 75 13.60 -2.14 8.10
CA LEU A 75 14.89 -1.52 8.41
C LEU A 75 15.03 -1.16 9.90
N ILE A 76 13.94 -0.70 10.54
CA ILE A 76 13.94 -0.45 11.99
C ILE A 76 14.15 -1.75 12.76
N ARG A 77 13.49 -2.85 12.37
CA ARG A 77 13.68 -4.18 12.98
C ARG A 77 15.10 -4.73 12.85
N ARG A 78 15.77 -4.41 11.73
CA ARG A 78 17.17 -4.79 11.51
C ARG A 78 18.13 -4.04 12.44
N GLY A 79 17.82 -2.79 12.82
CA GLY A 79 18.59 -2.03 13.81
C GLY A 79 19.83 -1.30 13.29
N ASP A 80 20.23 -1.51 12.03
CA ASP A 80 21.53 -1.04 11.50
C ASP A 80 21.56 0.43 11.06
N LEU A 81 20.43 1.14 11.04
CA LEU A 81 20.31 2.52 10.54
C LEU A 81 19.60 3.43 11.54
N SER A 82 19.93 4.71 11.56
CA SER A 82 19.16 5.75 12.27
C SER A 82 17.79 5.98 11.62
N ILE A 83 16.84 6.56 12.36
CA ILE A 83 15.50 6.86 11.81
C ILE A 83 15.60 7.83 10.62
N THR A 84 16.53 8.79 10.69
CA THR A 84 16.78 9.76 9.61
C THR A 84 17.31 9.09 8.35
N GLU A 85 18.28 8.19 8.47
CA GLU A 85 18.78 7.41 7.33
C GLU A 85 17.68 6.54 6.72
N ILE A 86 16.87 5.89 7.57
CA ILE A 86 15.75 5.08 7.12
C ILE A 86 14.76 5.92 6.32
N CYS A 87 14.38 7.10 6.81
CA CYS A 87 13.48 8.05 6.14
C CYS A 87 13.91 8.31 4.69
N PHE A 88 15.17 8.66 4.48
CA PHE A 88 15.68 8.95 3.14
C PHE A 88 15.86 7.68 2.30
N SER A 89 16.27 6.56 2.90
CA SER A 89 16.43 5.27 2.20
C SER A 89 15.12 4.69 1.65
N VAL A 90 13.98 5.05 2.24
CA VAL A 90 12.65 4.65 1.75
C VAL A 90 11.97 5.74 0.92
N GLY A 91 12.71 6.75 0.47
CA GLY A 91 12.26 7.73 -0.52
C GLY A 91 11.43 8.90 0.02
N PHE A 92 11.40 9.13 1.33
CA PHE A 92 10.84 10.37 1.88
C PHE A 92 11.87 11.51 1.79
N SER A 93 11.40 12.72 1.48
CA SER A 93 12.24 13.92 1.39
C SER A 93 12.36 14.68 2.70
N SER A 94 11.57 14.33 3.72
CA SER A 94 11.64 14.97 5.04
C SER A 94 11.21 14.03 6.16
N LEU A 95 11.88 14.17 7.30
CA LEU A 95 11.62 13.39 8.51
C LEU A 95 10.22 13.65 9.08
N GLY A 96 9.71 14.88 8.97
CA GLY A 96 8.36 15.24 9.41
C GLY A 96 7.27 14.48 8.65
N THR A 97 7.32 14.50 7.32
CA THR A 97 6.34 13.79 6.48
C THR A 97 6.41 12.28 6.72
N PHE A 98 7.63 11.73 6.82
CA PHE A 98 7.84 10.34 7.17
C PHE A 98 7.20 9.98 8.51
N SER A 99 7.48 10.75 9.57
CA SER A 99 7.02 10.45 10.92
C SER A 99 5.50 10.50 11.03
N THR A 100 4.85 11.48 10.39
CA THR A 100 3.39 11.57 10.32
C THR A 100 2.81 10.35 9.61
N ARG A 101 3.29 10.03 8.40
CA ARG A 101 2.77 8.90 7.62
C ARG A 101 3.02 7.55 8.30
N PHE A 102 4.18 7.37 8.90
CA PHE A 102 4.49 6.16 9.67
C PHE A 102 3.49 6.01 10.83
N SER A 103 3.26 7.08 11.60
CA SER A 103 2.35 7.04 12.75
C SER A 103 0.90 6.78 12.33
N GLU A 104 0.43 7.38 11.24
CA GLU A 104 -0.91 7.14 10.69
C GLU A 104 -1.13 5.68 10.27
N LEU A 105 -0.12 5.05 9.67
CA LEU A 105 -0.24 3.68 9.14
C LEU A 105 0.03 2.61 10.20
N VAL A 106 1.02 2.83 11.07
CA VAL A 106 1.49 1.86 12.07
C VAL A 106 0.76 2.02 13.41
N GLY A 107 0.37 3.25 13.78
CA GLY A 107 -0.22 3.59 15.08
C GLY A 107 0.80 4.03 16.13
N LEU A 108 2.09 3.96 15.84
CA LEU A 108 3.20 4.36 16.72
C LEU A 108 4.17 5.27 15.96
N SER A 109 4.89 6.14 16.66
CA SER A 109 5.99 6.89 16.04
C SER A 109 7.16 5.95 15.71
N PRO A 110 8.01 6.28 14.71
CA PRO A 110 9.16 5.46 14.34
C PRO A 110 10.10 5.15 15.52
N SER A 111 10.32 6.12 16.40
CA SER A 111 11.18 5.94 17.59
C SER A 111 10.54 5.03 18.64
N ARG A 112 9.24 5.14 18.89
CA ARG A 112 8.52 4.23 19.82
C ARG A 112 8.49 2.81 19.26
N TYR A 113 8.22 2.68 17.97
CA TYR A 113 8.27 1.38 17.30
C TYR A 113 9.66 0.74 17.41
N ARG A 114 10.74 1.51 17.25
CA ARG A 114 12.11 1.03 17.47
C ARG A 114 12.35 0.55 18.89
N ALA A 115 11.89 1.30 19.90
CA ALA A 115 12.06 0.91 21.30
C ALA A 115 11.41 -0.46 21.58
N GLY A 116 10.17 -0.67 21.13
CA GLY A 116 9.46 -1.96 21.29
C GLY A 116 10.14 -3.12 20.56
N VAL A 117 10.76 -2.88 19.40
CA VAL A 117 11.58 -3.89 18.71
C VAL A 117 12.77 -4.31 19.56
N THR A 118 13.47 -3.36 20.18
CA THR A 118 14.62 -3.66 21.05
C THR A 118 14.20 -4.45 22.29
N GLU A 119 12.97 -4.25 22.75
CA GLU A 119 12.36 -4.96 23.89
C GLU A 119 11.86 -6.38 23.52
N GLY A 120 11.91 -6.78 22.25
CA GLY A 120 11.56 -8.13 21.79
C GLY A 120 10.07 -8.37 21.56
N ASP A 121 9.26 -7.30 21.52
CA ASP A 121 7.82 -7.40 21.33
C ASP A 121 7.51 -7.58 19.82
N HIS A 122 7.11 -8.79 19.44
CA HIS A 122 6.80 -9.15 18.05
C HIS A 122 5.30 -9.11 17.78
N ASP A 123 4.67 -7.95 17.99
CA ASP A 123 3.31 -7.74 17.53
C ASP A 123 3.28 -7.64 16.00
N LEU A 124 2.33 -8.37 15.40
CA LEU A 124 2.09 -8.34 13.96
C LEU A 124 1.81 -6.88 13.53
N PRO A 125 2.50 -6.35 12.50
CA PRO A 125 2.23 -5.01 12.00
C PRO A 125 0.75 -4.78 11.72
N THR A 126 0.18 -3.67 12.20
CA THR A 126 -1.24 -3.29 12.05
C THR A 126 -1.75 -3.36 10.60
N PHE A 127 -0.87 -3.17 9.61
CA PHE A 127 -1.23 -3.33 8.19
C PHE A 127 -1.44 -4.80 7.78
N ILE A 128 -0.65 -5.74 8.30
CA ILE A 128 -0.86 -7.18 8.10
C ILE A 128 -2.24 -7.54 8.65
N VAL A 129 -2.56 -7.05 9.85
CA VAL A 129 -3.90 -7.21 10.45
C VAL A 129 -4.98 -6.58 9.57
N LYS A 130 -4.81 -5.34 9.09
CA LYS A 130 -5.77 -4.67 8.20
C LYS A 130 -5.95 -5.39 6.86
N ASN A 131 -4.94 -6.06 6.32
CA ASN A 131 -5.04 -6.78 5.06
C ASN A 131 -5.52 -8.22 5.22
N VAL A 132 -5.15 -8.90 6.31
CA VAL A 132 -5.58 -10.27 6.63
C VAL A 132 -7.01 -10.28 7.18
N LEU A 133 -7.38 -9.30 8.01
CA LEU A 133 -8.74 -9.13 8.54
C LEU A 133 -9.66 -8.30 7.62
N ARG A 134 -9.19 -7.85 6.44
CA ARG A 134 -10.06 -7.19 5.47
C ARG A 134 -11.17 -8.18 5.10
N PRO A 135 -12.46 -7.89 5.38
CA PRO A 135 -13.54 -8.79 5.00
C PRO A 135 -13.50 -9.01 3.49
N VAL A 136 -13.36 -10.26 3.05
CA VAL A 136 -13.45 -10.62 1.63
C VAL A 136 -14.86 -10.27 1.17
N ARG A 137 -14.99 -9.27 0.29
CA ARG A 137 -16.28 -8.83 -0.23
C ARG A 137 -16.80 -9.88 -1.21
N ASN A 138 -17.72 -10.72 -0.72
CA ASN A 138 -18.54 -11.71 -1.43
C ASN A 138 -17.81 -12.77 -2.27
N ARG A 139 -17.74 -14.00 -1.72
CA ARG A 139 -18.21 -15.15 -2.50
C ARG A 139 -19.71 -15.21 -2.20
N GLU A 140 -20.53 -14.81 -3.16
CA GLU A 140 -21.99 -14.87 -3.05
C GLU A 140 -22.38 -16.27 -2.53
N VAL A 141 -23.11 -16.30 -1.42
CA VAL A 141 -23.72 -17.53 -0.92
C VAL A 141 -24.80 -17.89 -1.95
N PRO A 142 -24.73 -19.05 -2.63
CA PRO A 142 -25.84 -19.48 -3.46
C PRO A 142 -27.09 -19.55 -2.59
N HIS A 143 -28.11 -18.79 -2.96
CA HIS A 143 -29.38 -18.78 -2.26
C HIS A 143 -30.17 -20.00 -2.71
N ASP A 144 -29.89 -21.18 -2.15
CA ASP A 144 -30.81 -22.31 -2.26
C ASP A 144 -31.96 -22.07 -1.29
N GLY A 145 -32.97 -21.36 -1.78
CA GLY A 145 -34.30 -21.36 -1.16
C GLY A 145 -35.05 -22.62 -1.59
N PRO A 146 -35.74 -23.33 -0.68
CA PRO A 146 -36.61 -24.43 -1.08
C PRO A 146 -37.89 -23.91 -1.76
N GLN A 147 -38.30 -24.62 -2.81
CA GLN A 147 -39.63 -24.55 -3.43
C GLN A 147 -40.67 -25.23 -2.52
#